data_AF-A0A2M8DWA7-F1
#
_entry.id   AF-A0A2M8DWA7-F1
#
_cell.length_a   1.000
_cell.length_b   1.000
_cell.length_c   1.000
_cell.angle_alpha   90.00
_cell.angle_beta   90.00
_cell.angle_gamma   90.00
#
_symmetry.space_group_name_H-M   'P 1'
#
loop_
_entity.id
_entity.type
_entity.pdbx_description
1 polymer ?
#
loop_
_entity_poly.entity_id
_entity_poly.type
_entity_poly.pdbx_seq_one_letter_code
_entity_poly.pdbx_strand_id
1 'polypeptide(L)' 'MSEHVVSIAYDHPGHDLASASIKPVREVAPQDKPALIARIKRLLLEQDAVLVAHYYVHPDLQDLAEATGGIVSDSLDMA' A
#
# COMPACT_ATOMS: atom_id res chain seq x y z
N MET A 1 9.86 -9.80 -17.40
CA MET A 1 10.13 -9.59 -15.96
C MET A 1 9.63 -10.84 -15.26
N SER A 2 10.56 -11.70 -14.85
CA SER A 2 10.30 -13.02 -14.28
C SER A 2 9.52 -12.88 -12.97
N GLU A 3 8.33 -13.49 -12.91
CA GLU A 3 7.51 -13.56 -11.69
C GLU A 3 8.22 -14.49 -10.68
N HIS A 4 8.90 -13.90 -9.69
CA HIS A 4 9.47 -14.65 -8.58
C HIS A 4 8.37 -14.96 -7.56
N VAL A 5 7.73 -16.11 -7.70
CA VAL A 5 6.76 -16.62 -6.72
C VAL A 5 7.52 -17.26 -5.56
N VAL A 6 7.27 -16.80 -4.34
CA VAL A 6 7.84 -17.40 -3.12
C VAL A 6 6.81 -18.36 -2.54
N SER A 7 7.21 -19.63 -2.36
CA SER A 7 6.40 -20.64 -1.70
C SER A 7 6.75 -20.68 -0.22
N ILE A 8 5.78 -20.42 0.65
CA ILE A 8 5.94 -20.46 2.11
C ILE A 8 5.08 -21.59 2.65
N ALA A 9 5.69 -22.50 3.42
CA ALA A 9 4.97 -23.52 4.15
C ALA A 9 4.34 -22.90 5.41
N TYR A 10 3.08 -23.22 5.68
CA TYR A 10 2.36 -22.79 6.87
C TYR A 10 1.57 -23.96 7.46
N ASP A 11 1.43 -23.91 8.79
CA ASP A 11 0.64 -24.89 9.52
C ASP A 11 -0.85 -24.54 9.44
N HIS A 12 -1.69 -25.53 9.16
CA HIS A 12 -3.14 -25.37 9.11
C HIS A 12 -3.78 -26.39 10.05
N PRO A 13 -4.56 -25.97 11.07
CA PRO A 13 -5.14 -26.90 12.03
C PRO A 13 -5.97 -28.00 11.34
N GLY A 14 -5.54 -29.26 11.48
CA GLY A 14 -6.22 -30.42 10.91
C GLY A 14 -5.77 -30.86 9.51
N HIS A 15 -4.71 -30.27 8.96
CA HIS A 15 -4.10 -30.66 7.68
C HIS A 15 -2.57 -30.78 7.81
N ASP A 16 -1.94 -31.59 6.94
CA ASP A 16 -0.49 -31.57 6.75
C ASP A 16 -0.02 -30.19 6.25
N LEU A 17 1.28 -29.88 6.44
CA LEU A 17 1.91 -28.61 6.06
C LEU A 17 1.44 -28.12 4.68
N ALA A 18 0.70 -27.01 4.67
CA ALA A 18 0.17 -26.41 3.47
C ALA A 18 1.17 -25.39 2.90
N SER A 19 1.25 -25.26 1.58
CA SER A 19 2.12 -24.27 0.93
C SER A 19 1.29 -23.16 0.29
N ALA A 20 1.57 -21.90 0.65
CA ALA A 20 1.01 -20.72 -0.01
C ALA A 20 2.03 -20.11 -0.96
N SER A 21 1.56 -19.72 -2.15
CA SER A 21 2.34 -18.94 -3.11
C SER A 21 2.04 -17.45 -2.95
N ILE A 22 3.06 -16.65 -2.64
CA ILE A 22 2.92 -15.21 -2.45
C ILE A 22 3.67 -14.50 -3.57
N LYS A 23 3.04 -13.48 -4.15
CA LYS A 23 3.69 -12.54 -5.06
C LYS A 23 4.43 -11.49 -4.20
N PRO A 24 5.76 -11.35 -4.32
CA PRO A 24 6.51 -10.38 -3.54
C PRO A 24 6.02 -8.97 -3.87
N VAL A 25 5.90 -8.15 -2.83
CA VAL A 25 5.53 -6.73 -2.98
C VAL A 25 6.61 -6.05 -3.80
N ARG A 26 6.19 -5.35 -4.86
CA ARG A 26 7.11 -4.54 -5.66
C ARG A 26 7.46 -3.29 -4.87
N GLU A 27 8.69 -3.21 -4.38
CA GLU A 27 9.21 -1.98 -3.79
C GLU A 27 9.42 -0.90 -4.85
N VAL A 28 9.09 0.33 -4.48
CA VAL A 28 9.30 1.51 -5.33
C VAL A 28 10.70 2.05 -5.05
N ALA A 29 11.52 2.20 -6.09
CA ALA A 29 12.85 2.76 -5.94
C ALA A 29 12.77 4.22 -5.48
N PRO A 30 13.69 4.70 -4.61
CA PRO A 30 13.63 6.07 -4.09
C PRO A 30 13.57 7.16 -5.16
N GLN A 31 14.24 6.96 -6.30
CA GLN A 31 14.22 7.93 -7.41
C GLN A 31 12.85 8.08 -8.10
N ASP A 32 11.99 7.06 -8.03
CA ASP A 32 10.69 7.06 -8.70
C ASP A 32 9.59 7.71 -7.84
N LYS A 33 9.80 7.77 -6.52
CA LYS A 33 8.84 8.30 -5.55
C LYS A 33 8.38 9.73 -5.86
N PRO A 34 9.26 10.71 -6.17
CA PRO A 34 8.84 12.08 -6.41
C PRO A 34 7.89 12.20 -7.62
N ALA A 35 8.16 11.45 -8.68
CA ALA A 35 7.33 11.44 -9.88
C ALA A 35 5.94 10.84 -9.61
N LEU A 36 5.89 9.76 -8.82
CA LEU A 36 4.63 9.13 -8.42
C LEU A 36 3.80 10.03 -7.51
N ILE A 37 4.42 10.65 -6.50
CA ILE A 37 3.76 11.61 -5.61
C ILE A 37 3.17 12.78 -6.41
N ALA A 38 3.94 13.38 -7.32
CA ALA A 38 3.47 14.46 -8.17
C ALA A 38 2.26 14.04 -9.02
N ARG A 39 2.30 12.83 -9.58
CA ARG A 39 1.18 12.26 -10.34
C ARG A 39 -0.07 12.07 -9.47
N ILE A 40 0.08 11.56 -8.26
CA ILE A 40 -1.05 11.35 -7.34
C ILE A 40 -1.68 12.69 -6.97
N LYS A 41 -0.88 13.70 -6.60
CA LYS A 41 -1.38 15.04 -6.27
C LYS A 41 -2.19 15.66 -7.41
N ARG A 42 -1.69 15.52 -8.65
CA ARG A 42 -2.39 15.99 -9.85
C ARG A 42 -3.74 15.28 -10.02
N LEU A 43 -3.76 13.97 -9.86
CA LEU A 43 -4.97 13.15 -10.01
C LEU A 43 -6.01 13.42 -8.93
N LEU A 44 -5.60 13.73 -7.70
CA LEU A 44 -6.51 14.12 -6.62
C LEU A 44 -7.25 15.41 -6.97
N LEU A 45 -6.52 16.41 -7.48
CA LEU A 45 -7.11 17.67 -7.93
C LEU A 45 -8.03 17.47 -9.15
N GLU A 46 -7.57 16.71 -10.15
CA GLU A 46 -8.35 16.42 -11.37
C GLU A 46 -9.67 15.71 -11.07
N GLN A 47 -9.73 14.94 -9.98
CA GLN A 47 -10.90 14.16 -9.59
C GLN A 47 -11.71 14.77 -8.44
N ASP A 48 -11.33 15.95 -7.95
CA ASP A 48 -11.89 16.56 -6.73
C ASP A 48 -11.95 15.56 -5.56
N ALA A 49 -10.83 14.85 -5.36
CA ALA A 49 -10.72 13.75 -4.42
C ALA A 49 -9.79 14.08 -3.26
N VAL A 50 -10.10 13.49 -2.09
CA VAL A 50 -9.26 13.55 -0.88
C VAL A 50 -8.60 12.20 -0.62
N LEU A 51 -7.37 12.21 -0.10
CA LEU A 51 -6.66 10.99 0.26
C LEU A 51 -6.86 10.65 1.73
N VAL A 52 -7.30 9.43 2.02
CA VAL A 52 -7.45 8.92 3.38
C VAL A 52 -6.51 7.72 3.55
N ALA A 53 -5.68 7.72 4.59
CA ALA A 53 -4.69 6.68 4.85
C ALA A 53 -4.92 6.02 6.21
N HIS A 54 -4.74 4.70 6.30
CA HIS A 54 -4.85 3.97 7.57
C HIS A 54 -3.50 3.97 8.31
N TYR A 55 -3.49 3.90 9.64
CA TYR A 55 -2.24 3.88 10.43
C TYR A 55 -1.24 2.77 10.07
N TYR A 56 -1.69 1.70 9.41
CA TYR A 56 -0.87 0.54 9.05
C TYR A 56 -0.46 0.49 7.58
N VAL A 57 -0.60 1.60 6.85
CA VAL A 57 -0.06 1.70 5.49
C VAL A 57 1.38 2.25 5.50
N HIS A 58 2.04 2.18 4.35
CA HIS A 58 3.40 2.69 4.18
C HIS A 58 3.50 4.19 4.59
N PRO A 59 4.57 4.61 5.30
CA PRO A 59 4.72 5.98 5.81
C PRO A 59 4.59 7.04 4.72
N ASP A 60 5.21 6.84 3.54
CA ASP A 60 5.05 7.76 2.40
C ASP A 60 3.59 8.07 2.03
N LEU A 61 2.65 7.12 2.21
CA LEU A 61 1.23 7.34 1.93
C LEU A 61 0.55 8.13 3.06
N GLN A 62 1.00 7.95 4.30
CA GLN A 62 0.53 8.74 5.44
C GLN A 62 0.95 10.19 5.25
N ASP A 63 2.24 10.44 4.99
CA ASP A 63 2.79 11.77 4.69
C ASP A 63 2.07 12.42 3.50
N LEU A 64 1.75 11.63 2.47
CA LEU A 64 1.04 12.13 1.30
C LEU A 64 -0.40 12.55 1.62
N ALA A 65 -1.11 11.78 2.45
CA ALA A 65 -2.46 12.13 2.88
C ALA A 65 -2.45 13.46 3.62
N GLU A 66 -1.58 13.63 4.61
CA GLU A 66 -1.44 14.89 5.36
C GLU A 66 -1.04 16.05 4.44
N ALA A 67 -0.04 15.87 3.57
CA ALA A 67 0.45 16.90 2.67
C ALA A 67 -0.54 17.31 1.56
N THR A 68 -1.60 16.54 1.34
CA THR A 68 -2.66 16.83 0.37
C THR A 68 -3.95 17.35 1.01
N GLY A 69 -3.96 17.56 2.34
CA GLY A 69 -5.14 17.99 3.09
C GLY A 69 -6.13 16.86 3.39
N GLY A 70 -5.70 15.61 3.23
CA GLY A 70 -6.39 14.41 3.65
C GLY A 70 -6.17 14.08 5.12
N ILE A 71 -6.47 12.84 5.52
CA ILE A 71 -6.38 12.38 6.91
C ILE A 71 -5.73 11.01 7.03
N VAL A 72 -4.95 10.82 8.10
CA VAL A 72 -4.46 9.52 8.54
C VAL A 72 -5.28 9.08 9.75
N SER A 73 -5.92 7.91 9.67
CA SER A 73 -6.95 7.54 10.63
C SER A 73 -7.05 6.03 10.86
N ASP A 74 -7.85 5.61 11.85
CA ASP A 74 -8.25 4.22 12.05
C ASP A 74 -9.61 3.91 11.41
N SER A 75 -10.09 2.68 11.59
CA SER A 75 -11.33 2.21 10.96
C SER A 75 -12.61 2.89 11.47
N LEU A 76 -12.62 3.48 12.67
CA LEU A 76 -13.82 4.08 13.26
C LEU A 76 -14.08 5.48 12.69
N ASP A 77 -13.01 6.24 12.51
CA ASP A 77 -13.02 7.63 12.07
C ASP A 77 -13.11 7.78 10.52
N MET A 78 -13.00 6.67 9.77
CA MET A 78 -13.15 6.63 8.31
C MET A 78 -14.59 6.32 7.82
N ALA A 79 -15.53 6.02 8.73
CA ALA A 79 -16.88 5.57 8.41
C ALA A 79 -17.89 6.72 8.20
#